data_AF-A0A2H9RPR4-F1
#
_entry.id   AF-A0A2H9RPR4-F1
#
_cell.length_a   1.000
_cell.length_b   1.000
_cell.length_c   1.000
_cell.angle_alpha   90.00
_cell.angle_beta   90.00
_cell.angle_gamma   90.00
#
_symmetry.space_group_name_H-M   'P 1'
#
loop_
_entity.id
_entity.type
_entity.pdbx_description
1 polymer ?
#
loop_
_entity_poly.entity_id
_entity_poly.type
_entity_poly.pdbx_seq_one_letter_code
_entity_poly.pdbx_strand_id
1 'polypeptide(L)'
;YTKSEDFKVNLSWDPLIVEPDVATNFIFTIRDGRTNDPLRNSDYAFVIIQNGKEIHRVLGTAQVGGDFEKFTFAEDQTGPTIIKFENIRNTGQETEFALVVVPEFGAITLFLLAISIMSIVVITRRTQFNV
;
A
#
# COMPACT_ATOMS: atom_id res chain seq x y z
N TYR A 1 0.04 -4.19 17.49
CA TYR A 1 -0.64 -3.90 18.76
C TYR A 1 -0.79 -2.39 18.88
N THR A 2 -1.85 -1.92 19.52
CA THR A 2 -1.92 -0.52 19.97
C THR A 2 -0.90 -0.30 21.08
N LYS A 3 -0.54 0.97 21.34
CA LYS A 3 0.48 1.31 22.34
C LYS A 3 0.12 0.85 23.77
N SER A 4 -1.16 0.84 24.13
CA SER A 4 -1.62 0.31 25.43
C SER A 4 -1.80 -1.21 25.42
N GLU A 5 -1.58 -1.87 24.28
CA GLU A 5 -1.75 -3.30 24.08
C GLU A 5 -3.18 -3.82 24.27
N ASP A 6 -4.18 -2.96 24.42
CA ASP A 6 -5.58 -3.39 24.55
C ASP A 6 -6.12 -4.03 23.27
N PHE A 7 -5.55 -3.64 22.12
CA PHE A 7 -5.95 -4.15 20.82
C PHE A 7 -4.77 -4.72 20.03
N LYS A 8 -5.01 -5.87 19.42
CA LYS A 8 -4.15 -6.43 18.39
C LYS A 8 -4.84 -6.33 17.04
N VAL A 9 -4.29 -5.51 16.16
CA VAL A 9 -4.66 -5.50 14.75
C VAL A 9 -3.71 -6.42 14.00
N ASN A 10 -4.26 -7.30 13.18
CA ASN A 10 -3.51 -8.03 12.17
C ASN A 10 -3.88 -7.45 10.81
N LEU A 11 -2.89 -7.16 9.97
CA LEU A 11 -3.08 -6.64 8.62
C LEU A 11 -2.39 -7.59 7.62
N SER A 12 -3.06 -7.81 6.50
CA SER A 12 -2.55 -8.46 5.29
C SER A 12 -3.11 -7.73 4.09
N TRP A 13 -2.53 -7.94 2.91
CA TRP A 13 -3.03 -7.31 1.69
C TRP A 13 -2.81 -8.20 0.47
N ASP A 14 -3.62 -7.97 -0.56
CA ASP A 14 -3.55 -8.61 -1.86
C ASP A 14 -3.79 -7.57 -2.96
N PRO A 15 -2.92 -7.45 -3.99
CA PRO A 15 -1.77 -8.30 -4.30
C PRO A 15 -0.58 -8.15 -3.32
N LEU A 16 0.30 -9.15 -3.25
CA LEU A 16 1.49 -9.12 -2.39
C LEU A 16 2.40 -7.92 -2.67
N ILE A 17 2.61 -7.62 -3.97
CA ILE A 17 3.30 -6.42 -4.43
C ILE A 17 2.23 -5.37 -4.66
N VAL A 18 2.29 -4.28 -3.90
CA VAL A 18 1.36 -3.16 -4.04
C VAL A 18 1.90 -2.22 -5.11
N GLU A 19 1.15 -2.04 -6.18
CA GLU A 19 1.53 -1.24 -7.34
C GLU A 19 0.46 -0.16 -7.60
N PRO A 20 0.84 0.98 -8.22
CA PRO A 20 -0.12 1.92 -8.76
C PRO A 20 -1.09 1.27 -9.74
N ASP A 21 -2.29 1.84 -9.85
CA ASP A 21 -3.37 1.44 -10.76
C ASP A 21 -3.90 0.00 -10.59
N VAL A 22 -3.30 -0.76 -9.67
CA VAL A 22 -3.77 -2.07 -9.23
C VAL A 22 -4.49 -1.91 -7.90
N ALA A 23 -5.75 -2.32 -7.86
CA ALA A 23 -6.52 -2.24 -6.64
C ALA A 23 -5.99 -3.22 -5.59
N THR A 24 -5.65 -2.69 -4.42
CA THR A 24 -5.16 -3.45 -3.27
C THR A 24 -6.26 -3.61 -2.25
N ASN A 25 -6.52 -4.85 -1.84
CA ASN A 25 -7.41 -5.18 -0.75
C ASN A 25 -6.58 -5.30 0.53
N PHE A 26 -6.88 -4.49 1.53
CA PHE A 26 -6.28 -4.52 2.86
C PHE A 26 -7.20 -5.27 3.80
N ILE A 27 -6.85 -6.52 4.12
CA ILE A 27 -7.65 -7.40 4.97
C ILE A 27 -7.09 -7.36 6.38
N PHE A 28 -7.95 -7.10 7.37
CA PHE A 28 -7.52 -6.99 8.75
C PHE A 28 -8.48 -7.62 9.75
N THR A 29 -7.96 -7.90 10.94
CA THR A 29 -8.74 -8.31 12.11
C THR A 29 -8.38 -7.47 13.32
N ILE A 30 -9.38 -7.04 14.09
CA ILE A 30 -9.25 -6.34 15.37
C ILE A 30 -9.56 -7.34 16.48
N ARG A 31 -8.58 -7.58 17.35
CA ARG A 31 -8.64 -8.59 18.42
C ARG A 31 -8.36 -7.98 19.77
N ASP A 32 -8.87 -8.64 20.81
CA ASP A 32 -8.51 -8.36 22.20
C ASP A 32 -7.01 -8.62 22.37
N GLY A 33 -6.29 -7.64 22.89
CA GLY A 33 -4.84 -7.75 23.02
C GLY A 33 -4.38 -8.80 24.05
N ARG A 34 -5.25 -9.17 25.00
CA ARG A 34 -4.96 -10.15 26.06
C ARG A 34 -5.38 -11.56 25.67
N THR A 35 -6.59 -11.73 25.14
CA THR A 35 -7.15 -13.07 24.81
C THR A 35 -6.93 -13.46 23.36
N ASN A 36 -6.61 -12.50 22.47
CA ASN A 36 -6.48 -12.67 21.03
C ASN A 36 -7.81 -13.04 20.32
N ASP A 37 -8.94 -12.96 21.03
CA ASP A 37 -10.28 -13.18 20.46
C ASP A 37 -10.68 -12.04 19.50
N PRO A 38 -11.36 -12.33 18.38
CA PRO A 38 -11.90 -11.29 17.51
C PRO A 38 -12.92 -10.40 18.23
N LEU A 39 -12.75 -9.08 18.15
CA LEU A 39 -13.66 -8.12 18.77
C LEU A 39 -14.73 -7.66 17.80
N ARG A 40 -15.94 -8.20 17.97
CA ARG A 40 -17.12 -7.82 17.18
C ARG A 40 -17.51 -6.36 17.39
N ASN A 41 -18.14 -5.78 16.37
CA ASN A 41 -18.63 -4.39 16.36
C ASN A 41 -17.53 -3.41 16.78
N SER A 42 -16.36 -3.53 16.17
CA SER A 42 -15.24 -2.65 16.47
C SER A 42 -15.18 -1.52 15.45
N ASP A 43 -15.54 -0.31 15.87
CA ASP A 43 -15.35 0.90 15.07
C ASP A 43 -13.86 1.18 14.86
N TYR A 44 -13.51 1.71 13.68
CA TYR A 44 -12.14 2.09 13.35
C TYR A 44 -12.13 3.22 12.31
N ALA A 45 -11.02 3.95 12.25
CA ALA A 45 -10.63 4.71 11.07
C ALA A 45 -9.44 4.03 10.39
N PHE A 46 -9.57 3.73 9.10
CA PHE A 46 -8.48 3.24 8.26
C PHE A 46 -7.89 4.42 7.50
N VAL A 47 -6.59 4.66 7.65
CA VAL A 47 -5.91 5.84 7.13
C VAL A 47 -4.66 5.39 6.37
N ILE A 48 -4.47 5.94 5.17
CA ILE A 48 -3.24 5.76 4.39
C ILE A 48 -2.46 7.06 4.42
N ILE A 49 -1.19 6.97 4.84
CA ILE A 49 -0.27 8.09 4.95
C ILE A 49 0.93 7.81 4.04
N GLN A 50 1.26 8.77 3.19
CA GLN A 50 2.44 8.72 2.33
C GLN A 50 3.11 10.09 2.34
N ASN A 51 4.44 10.14 2.38
CA ASN A 51 5.22 11.38 2.47
C ASN A 51 4.77 12.31 3.62
N GLY A 52 4.37 11.72 4.75
CA GLY A 52 3.89 12.44 5.94
C GLY A 52 2.50 13.09 5.78
N LYS A 53 1.79 12.83 4.68
CA LYS A 53 0.44 13.34 4.42
C LYS A 53 -0.57 12.21 4.37
N GLU A 54 -1.73 12.44 4.98
CA GLU A 54 -2.91 11.59 4.78
C GLU A 54 -3.41 11.72 3.34
N ILE A 55 -3.43 10.59 2.62
CA ILE A 55 -3.92 10.52 1.23
C ILE A 55 -5.28 9.82 1.14
N HIS A 56 -5.68 9.08 2.19
CA HIS A 56 -6.95 8.38 2.23
C HIS A 56 -7.41 8.14 3.68
N ARG A 57 -8.72 8.23 3.91
CA ARG A 57 -9.37 7.89 5.18
C ARG A 57 -10.75 7.31 4.95
N VAL A 58 -11.04 6.22 5.66
CA VAL A 58 -12.35 5.59 5.73
C VAL A 58 -12.69 5.32 7.20
N LEU A 59 -13.96 5.53 7.55
CA LEU A 59 -14.52 5.11 8.83
C LEU A 59 -15.34 3.84 8.60
N GLY A 60 -15.18 2.85 9.47
CA GLY A 60 -15.89 1.59 9.35
C GLY A 60 -16.11 0.90 10.70
N THR A 61 -16.85 -0.20 10.66
CA THR A 61 -17.13 -1.03 11.84
C THR A 61 -16.96 -2.50 11.49
N ALA A 62 -15.92 -3.13 12.03
CA ALA A 62 -15.64 -4.54 11.85
C ALA A 62 -16.66 -5.38 12.64
N GLN A 63 -17.80 -5.70 12.01
CA GLN A 63 -18.96 -6.36 12.66
C GLN A 63 -18.58 -7.69 13.30
N VAL A 64 -17.72 -8.48 12.65
CA VAL A 64 -17.30 -9.81 13.13
C VAL A 64 -15.88 -9.82 13.69
N GLY A 65 -15.28 -8.64 13.93
CA GLY A 65 -13.90 -8.50 14.40
C GLY A 65 -12.84 -8.55 13.31
N GLY A 66 -13.24 -8.53 12.05
CA GLY A 66 -12.38 -8.25 10.91
C GLY A 66 -13.19 -7.66 9.76
N ASP A 67 -12.48 -7.03 8.83
CA ASP A 67 -13.04 -6.44 7.62
C ASP A 67 -11.93 -6.27 6.56
N PHE A 68 -12.26 -5.66 5.44
CA PHE A 68 -11.29 -5.22 4.46
C PHE A 68 -11.59 -3.82 3.93
N GLU A 69 -10.53 -3.10 3.56
CA GLU A 69 -10.64 -1.84 2.82
C GLU A 69 -9.95 -1.98 1.47
N LYS A 70 -10.50 -1.35 0.43
CA LYS A 70 -9.94 -1.42 -0.93
C LYS A 70 -9.46 -0.04 -1.36
N PHE A 71 -8.22 0.03 -1.85
CA PHE A 71 -7.63 1.27 -2.33
C PHE A 71 -6.77 1.01 -3.57
N THR A 72 -6.80 1.94 -4.53
CA THR A 72 -5.94 1.94 -5.71
C THR A 72 -5.04 3.16 -5.63
N PHE A 73 -3.73 2.93 -5.55
CA PHE A 73 -2.72 3.99 -5.57
C PHE A 73 -2.63 4.58 -6.98
N ALA A 74 -2.46 5.90 -7.09
CA ALA A 74 -2.14 6.55 -8.36
C ALA A 74 -0.64 6.41 -8.69
N GLU A 75 -0.25 6.64 -9.96
CA GLU A 75 1.16 6.55 -10.42
C GLU A 75 2.14 7.39 -9.58
N ASP A 76 1.70 8.55 -9.09
CA ASP A 76 2.49 9.45 -8.25
C ASP A 76 2.52 9.05 -6.76
N GLN A 77 1.72 8.05 -6.35
CA GLN A 77 1.60 7.59 -4.98
C GLN A 77 2.49 6.37 -4.70
N THR A 78 3.79 6.52 -4.95
CA THR A 78 4.78 5.43 -4.81
C THR A 78 5.72 5.65 -3.63
N GLY A 79 6.35 4.57 -3.16
CA GLY A 79 7.33 4.58 -2.08
C GLY A 79 6.77 4.15 -0.71
N PRO A 80 7.47 4.48 0.39
CA PRO A 80 7.07 4.08 1.74
C PRO A 80 5.71 4.64 2.14
N THR A 81 4.82 3.75 2.56
CA THR A 81 3.43 4.06 2.92
C THR A 81 3.12 3.47 4.28
N ILE A 82 2.40 4.24 5.10
CA ILE A 82 1.90 3.81 6.41
C ILE A 82 0.39 3.56 6.29
N ILE A 83 -0.03 2.38 6.72
CA ILE A 83 -1.43 2.06 6.98
C ILE A 83 -1.66 2.20 8.47
N LYS A 84 -2.53 3.14 8.85
CA LYS A 84 -2.83 3.47 10.23
C LYS A 84 -4.28 3.13 10.55
N PHE A 85 -4.48 2.43 11.67
CA PHE A 85 -5.79 2.26 12.27
C PHE A 85 -5.88 3.22 13.45
N GLU A 86 -6.90 4.07 13.48
CA GLU A 86 -7.14 5.04 14.55
C GLU A 86 -8.49 4.84 15.24
N ASN A 87 -8.58 5.40 16.44
CA ASN A 87 -9.81 5.48 17.23
C ASN A 87 -10.56 4.14 17.36
N ILE A 88 -9.81 3.04 17.53
CA ILE A 88 -10.38 1.70 17.63
C ILE A 88 -11.37 1.67 18.80
N ARG A 89 -12.62 1.28 18.52
CA ARG A 89 -13.74 1.26 19.47
C ARG A 89 -13.94 2.59 20.22
N ASN A 90 -13.69 3.72 19.55
CA ASN A 90 -13.82 5.07 20.10
C ASN A 90 -12.94 5.35 21.32
N THR A 91 -11.82 4.66 21.44
CA THR A 91 -10.89 4.78 22.58
C THR A 91 -9.75 5.78 22.34
N GLY A 92 -9.64 6.34 21.12
CA GLY A 92 -8.47 7.10 20.70
C GLY A 92 -7.20 6.27 20.46
N GLN A 93 -7.24 4.95 20.63
CA GLN A 93 -6.08 4.09 20.39
C GLN A 93 -5.82 3.88 18.90
N GLU A 94 -4.54 3.70 18.58
CA GLU A 94 -4.06 3.58 17.22
C GLU A 94 -2.91 2.57 17.07
N THR A 95 -2.71 2.09 15.85
CA THR A 95 -1.58 1.24 15.47
C THR A 95 -1.26 1.42 13.98
N GLU A 96 -0.01 1.17 13.61
CA GLU A 96 0.53 1.47 12.29
C GLU A 96 1.24 0.27 11.69
N PHE A 97 1.17 0.16 10.36
CA PHE A 97 1.86 -0.83 9.55
C PHE A 97 2.56 -0.11 8.40
N ALA A 98 3.79 -0.50 8.10
CA ALA A 98 4.53 0.04 6.97
C ALA A 98 4.54 -0.95 5.80
N LEU A 99 4.37 -0.42 4.59
CA LEU A 99 4.56 -1.13 3.34
C LEU A 99 5.24 -0.22 2.32
N VAL A 100 5.60 -0.77 1.17
CA VAL A 100 6.14 0.01 0.05
C VAL A 100 5.23 -0.18 -1.15
N VAL A 101 4.75 0.93 -1.71
CA VAL A 101 4.09 0.94 -3.02
C VAL A 101 5.19 0.97 -4.06
N VAL A 102 5.33 -0.11 -4.80
CA VAL A 102 6.39 -0.27 -5.79
C VAL A 102 5.92 0.38 -7.08
N PRO A 103 6.62 1.41 -7.60
CA PRO A 103 6.31 1.94 -8.91
C PRO A 103 6.46 0.81 -9.93
N GLU A 104 5.56 0.77 -10.91
CA GLU A 104 5.76 -0.10 -12.05
C GLU A 104 7.04 0.37 -12.76
N PHE A 105 8.15 -0.36 -12.61
CA PHE A 105 9.25 -0.28 -13.59
C PHE A 105 8.82 -1.09 -14.82
N GLY A 106 7.67 -0.67 -15.37
CA GLY A 106 6.91 -1.38 -16.39
C GLY A 106 7.56 -1.26 -17.74
N ALA A 107 7.07 -2.09 -18.67
CA ALA A 107 7.55 -2.26 -20.04
C ALA A 107 7.95 -0.96 -20.77
N ILE A 108 7.41 0.20 -20.40
CA ILE A 108 7.79 1.54 -20.90
C ILE A 108 9.28 1.84 -20.68
N THR A 109 9.83 1.61 -19.49
CA THR A 109 11.28 1.86 -19.26
C THR A 109 12.14 0.89 -20.08
N LEU A 110 11.73 -0.37 -20.17
CA LEU A 110 12.35 -1.37 -21.06
C LEU A 110 12.21 -1.01 -22.54
N PHE A 111 11.09 -0.43 -22.96
CA PHE A 111 10.84 0.05 -24.32
C PHE A 111 11.71 1.26 -24.66
N LEU A 112 11.79 2.25 -23.76
CA LEU A 112 12.66 3.41 -23.92
C LEU A 112 14.14 2.97 -23.96
N LEU A 113 14.52 1.99 -23.14
CA LEU A 113 15.85 1.37 -23.20
C LEU A 113 16.07 0.68 -24.56
N ALA A 114 15.11 -0.12 -25.04
CA ALA A 114 15.22 -0.80 -26.33
C ALA A 114 15.31 0.18 -27.52
N ILE A 115 14.51 1.26 -27.51
CA ILE A 115 14.56 2.32 -28.52
C ILE A 115 15.91 3.04 -28.48
N SER A 116 16.44 3.36 -27.30
CA SER A 116 17.74 4.03 -27.18
C SER A 116 18.89 3.14 -27.70
N ILE A 117 18.89 1.84 -27.38
CA ILE A 117 19.86 0.88 -27.90
C ILE A 117 19.76 0.76 -29.43
N MET A 118 18.55 0.63 -29.98
CA MET A 118 18.31 0.59 -31.44
C MET A 118 18.83 1.85 -32.15
N SER A 119 18.60 3.02 -31.55
CA SER A 119 19.06 4.32 -32.09
C SER A 119 20.59 4.37 -32.19
N ILE A 120 21.28 3.92 -31.14
CA ILE A 120 22.74 3.82 -31.12
C ILE A 120 23.24 2.88 -32.23
N VAL A 121 22.67 1.68 -32.33
CA VAL A 121 23.05 0.69 -33.35
C VAL A 121 22.89 1.24 -34.78
N VAL A 122 21.79 1.94 -35.06
CA VAL A 122 21.57 2.58 -36.37
C VAL A 122 22.59 3.67 -36.66
N ILE A 123 22.91 4.51 -35.67
CA ILE A 123 23.92 5.57 -35.81
C ILE A 123 25.30 4.95 -36.08
N THR A 124 25.72 3.95 -35.31
CA THR A 124 27.02 3.28 -35.47
C THR A 124 27.16 2.61 -36.84
N ARG A 125 26.07 2.00 -37.36
CA ARG A 125 26.09 1.43 -38.72
C ARG A 125 26.27 2.51 -39.78
N ARG A 126 25.56 3.65 -39.68
CA ARG A 126 25.68 4.74 -40.65
C ARG A 126 27.06 5.39 -40.68
N THR A 127 27.74 5.51 -39.54
CA THR A 127 29.12 6.03 -39.50
C THR A 127 30.14 5.09 -40.11
N GLN A 128 29.94 3.76 -40.04
CA GLN A 128 30.84 2.79 -40.69
C GLN A 128 30.71 2.78 -42.23
N PHE A 129 29.58 3.21 -42.79
CA PHE A 129 29.38 3.31 -44.25
C PHE A 129 29.80 4.65 -44.86
N ASN A 130 30.11 5.66 -44.03
CA ASN A 130 30.52 7.01 -44.46
C ASN A 130 32.03 7.28 -44.29
N VAL A 131 32.86 6.23 -44.17
CA VAL A 131 34.33 6.28 -44.18
C VAL A 131 34.85 5.56 -45.42
#